data_AF-A0AA35WBL0-F1
#
_entry.id   AF-A0AA35WBL0-F1
#
_cell.length_a   1.000
_cell.length_b   1.000
_cell.length_c   1.000
_cell.angle_alpha   90.00
_cell.angle_beta   90.00
_cell.angle_gamma   90.00
#
_symmetry.space_group_name_H-M   'P 1'
#
loop_
_entity.id
_entity.type
_entity.pdbx_description
1 polymer ?
#
loop_
_entity_poly.entity_id
_entity_poly.type
_entity_poly.pdbx_seq_one_letter_code
_entity_poly.pdbx_strand_id
1 'polypeptide(L)'
;MCSQLHIFAKCMNPELAKSCVLPELTELTNDEEPAVREAALESIANVVSHLPVETVRTVAVPLVVKIFQKSLTDVSSPDLTGVARLLGKLSHQLKDVMTADLRDWFVKFYCQLSRFDDPVNEGRPHSVATPTTTVRNGMRTECRRLCAYNFPAMVQMVGGGGYVVKLSSTHQDLATDDSPRVRHTVASGYHEVVRLLGDKSMSAVGIYQKLLNSKSVEVLQGLAGHMTETLKGFAKSANLSPETKHPGIPELIGPLITAEGVAGSCRQWRLHEQIVTGFSSLVHCLTTDQLYNKIVPILMKIITGKYVRPVKLASCQSLAVVTRHLRKADQRSAVVDRLSR
;
A
#
# COMPACT_ATOMS: atom_id res chain seq x y z
N MET A 1 -26.14 -3.09 -19.66
CA MET A 1 -26.82 -1.78 -19.72
C MET A 1 -26.45 -0.91 -18.53
N CYS A 2 -26.57 -1.41 -17.29
CA CYS A 2 -26.18 -0.69 -16.06
C CYS A 2 -24.80 0.00 -16.13
N SER A 3 -23.77 -0.72 -16.58
CA SER A 3 -22.40 -0.19 -16.71
C SER A 3 -22.24 1.02 -17.64
N GLN A 4 -23.22 1.34 -18.48
CA GLN A 4 -23.19 2.48 -19.39
C GLN A 4 -23.93 3.71 -18.83
N LEU A 5 -24.76 3.55 -17.79
CA LEU A 5 -25.61 4.62 -17.25
C LEU A 5 -24.78 5.82 -16.77
N HIS A 6 -23.58 5.57 -16.23
CA HIS A 6 -22.70 6.65 -15.79
C HIS A 6 -22.13 7.48 -16.95
N ILE A 7 -22.03 6.92 -18.15
CA ILE A 7 -21.59 7.65 -19.35
C ILE A 7 -22.71 8.58 -19.80
N PHE A 8 -23.95 8.07 -19.88
CA PHE A 8 -25.12 8.88 -20.20
C PHE A 8 -25.31 10.02 -19.20
N ALA A 9 -25.21 9.74 -17.89
CA ALA A 9 -25.31 10.78 -16.86
C ALA A 9 -24.33 11.94 -17.07
N LYS A 10 -23.09 11.64 -17.50
CA LYS A 10 -22.05 12.66 -17.76
C LYS A 10 -22.32 13.49 -19.02
N CYS A 11 -23.07 12.94 -19.99
CA CYS A 11 -23.50 13.66 -21.19
C CYS A 11 -24.74 14.54 -20.95
N MET A 12 -25.44 14.34 -19.84
CA MET A 12 -26.63 15.10 -19.47
C MET A 12 -26.27 16.22 -18.48
N ASN A 13 -27.16 17.21 -18.36
CA ASN A 13 -27.03 18.18 -17.28
C ASN A 13 -27.27 17.51 -15.90
N PRO A 14 -26.71 18.04 -14.80
CA PRO A 14 -26.79 17.41 -13.49
C PRO A 14 -28.21 17.17 -12.95
N GLU A 15 -29.16 18.04 -13.29
CA GLU A 15 -30.57 17.90 -12.86
C GLU A 15 -31.27 16.73 -13.58
N LEU A 16 -31.02 16.55 -14.88
CA LEU A 16 -31.53 15.39 -15.63
C LEU A 16 -30.87 14.08 -15.17
N ALA A 17 -29.56 14.10 -14.89
CA ALA A 17 -28.88 12.94 -14.35
C ALA A 17 -29.48 12.52 -12.99
N LYS A 18 -29.80 13.49 -12.14
CA LYS A 18 -30.51 13.28 -10.87
C LYS A 18 -31.92 12.71 -11.07
N SER A 19 -32.71 13.25 -11.99
CA SER A 19 -34.12 12.84 -12.15
C SER A 19 -34.29 11.54 -12.92
N CYS A 20 -33.38 11.22 -13.85
CA CYS A 20 -33.55 10.09 -14.78
C CYS A 20 -32.60 8.93 -14.49
N VAL A 21 -31.34 9.19 -14.11
CA VAL A 21 -30.33 8.12 -13.99
C VAL A 21 -30.21 7.60 -12.56
N LEU A 22 -30.29 8.50 -11.56
CA LEU A 22 -30.13 8.11 -10.16
C LEU A 22 -31.23 7.16 -9.64
N PRO A 23 -32.52 7.31 -10.00
CA PRO A 23 -33.56 6.36 -9.59
C PRO A 23 -33.31 4.95 -10.15
N GLU A 24 -32.98 4.85 -11.44
CA GLU A 24 -32.65 3.59 -12.10
C GLU A 24 -31.45 2.91 -11.45
N LEU A 25 -30.37 3.66 -11.18
CA LEU A 25 -29.21 3.13 -10.46
C LEU A 25 -29.59 2.67 -9.04
N THR A 26 -30.49 3.37 -8.36
CA THR A 26 -30.95 2.99 -7.02
C THR A 26 -31.73 1.68 -7.07
N GLU A 27 -32.58 1.46 -8.06
CA GLU A 27 -33.28 0.20 -8.26
C GLU A 27 -32.29 -0.94 -8.53
N LEU A 28 -31.36 -0.74 -9.46
CA LEU A 28 -30.36 -1.74 -9.85
C LEU A 28 -29.39 -2.14 -8.72
N THR A 29 -29.21 -1.30 -7.69
CA THR A 29 -28.45 -1.72 -6.49
C THR A 29 -29.16 -2.77 -5.64
N ASN A 30 -30.45 -3.03 -5.88
CA ASN A 30 -31.24 -4.05 -5.22
C ASN A 30 -31.60 -5.22 -6.15
N ASP A 31 -30.98 -5.31 -7.32
CA ASP A 31 -31.18 -6.41 -8.27
C ASP A 31 -30.84 -7.78 -7.67
N GLU A 32 -31.48 -8.84 -8.14
CA GLU A 32 -31.24 -10.22 -7.69
C GLU A 32 -29.82 -10.70 -8.07
N GLU A 33 -29.30 -10.26 -9.22
CA GLU A 33 -28.00 -10.67 -9.75
C GLU A 33 -26.85 -9.84 -9.13
N PRO A 34 -25.89 -10.46 -8.43
CA PRO A 34 -24.77 -9.74 -7.81
C PRO A 34 -23.95 -8.90 -8.79
N ALA A 35 -23.74 -9.39 -10.01
CA ALA A 35 -23.00 -8.68 -11.04
C ALA A 35 -23.70 -7.36 -11.45
N VAL A 36 -25.03 -7.32 -11.43
CA VAL A 36 -25.81 -6.12 -11.73
C VAL A 36 -25.69 -5.11 -10.58
N ARG A 37 -25.83 -5.57 -9.34
CA ARG A 37 -25.65 -4.72 -8.14
C ARG A 37 -24.26 -4.09 -8.11
N GLU A 38 -23.22 -4.88 -8.41
CA GLU A 38 -21.85 -4.40 -8.47
C GLU A 38 -21.64 -3.35 -9.57
N ALA A 39 -22.16 -3.58 -10.78
CA ALA A 39 -22.12 -2.62 -11.87
C ALA A 39 -22.90 -1.32 -11.56
N ALA A 40 -23.98 -1.43 -10.79
CA ALA A 40 -24.77 -0.29 -10.33
C ALA A 40 -23.99 0.55 -9.32
N LEU A 41 -23.37 -0.10 -8.33
CA LEU A 41 -22.51 0.57 -7.36
C LEU A 41 -21.31 1.26 -8.03
N GLU A 42 -20.69 0.62 -9.02
CA GLU A 42 -19.61 1.22 -9.80
C GLU A 42 -20.09 2.44 -10.60
N SER A 43 -21.28 2.34 -11.20
CA SER A 43 -21.89 3.46 -11.91
C SER A 43 -22.23 4.62 -10.98
N ILE A 44 -22.75 4.35 -9.77
CA ILE A 44 -22.96 5.36 -8.73
C ILE A 44 -21.64 6.06 -8.40
N ALA A 45 -20.57 5.31 -8.12
CA ALA A 45 -19.25 5.90 -7.89
C ALA A 45 -18.83 6.81 -9.05
N ASN A 46 -19.05 6.41 -10.30
CA ASN A 46 -18.70 7.23 -11.46
C ASN A 46 -19.57 8.48 -11.69
N VAL A 47 -20.81 8.50 -11.19
CA VAL A 47 -21.77 9.60 -11.38
C VAL A 47 -21.74 10.62 -10.24
N VAL A 48 -21.37 10.20 -9.03
CA VAL A 48 -21.37 11.06 -7.83
C VAL A 48 -20.69 12.40 -8.03
N SER A 49 -19.55 12.45 -8.75
CA SER A 49 -18.82 13.70 -8.99
C SER A 49 -19.50 14.67 -9.98
N HIS A 50 -20.54 14.23 -10.67
CA HIS A 50 -21.31 15.02 -11.65
C HIS A 50 -22.67 15.49 -11.10
N LEU A 51 -23.10 14.96 -9.96
CA LEU A 51 -24.38 15.31 -9.35
C LEU A 51 -24.26 16.59 -8.51
N PRO A 52 -25.38 17.33 -8.33
CA PRO A 52 -25.41 18.44 -7.38
C PRO A 52 -25.03 17.98 -5.97
N VAL A 53 -24.20 18.75 -5.27
CA VAL A 53 -23.68 18.44 -3.93
C VAL A 53 -24.79 18.02 -2.96
N GLU A 54 -25.92 18.71 -2.99
CA GLU A 54 -27.07 18.40 -2.12
C GLU A 54 -27.71 17.05 -2.45
N THR A 55 -27.73 16.65 -3.73
CA THR A 55 -28.22 15.34 -4.17
C THR A 55 -27.26 14.23 -3.73
N VAL A 56 -25.96 14.47 -3.83
CA VAL A 56 -24.95 13.53 -3.34
C VAL A 56 -25.13 13.31 -1.84
N ARG A 57 -25.34 14.39 -1.08
CA ARG A 57 -25.52 14.35 0.38
C ARG A 57 -26.80 13.63 0.80
N THR A 58 -27.93 13.93 0.14
CA THR A 58 -29.25 13.45 0.58
C THR A 58 -29.64 12.10 -0.02
N VAL A 59 -29.05 11.70 -1.14
CA VAL A 59 -29.40 10.45 -1.85
C VAL A 59 -28.22 9.49 -1.97
N ALA A 60 -27.12 9.93 -2.60
CA ALA A 60 -26.02 9.01 -2.93
C ALA A 60 -25.28 8.51 -1.67
N VAL A 61 -25.01 9.38 -0.70
CA VAL A 61 -24.36 9.02 0.56
C VAL A 61 -25.18 7.99 1.35
N PRO A 62 -26.47 8.21 1.66
CA PRO A 62 -27.30 7.21 2.32
C PRO A 62 -27.36 5.87 1.58
N LEU A 63 -27.43 5.90 0.25
CA LEU A 63 -27.44 4.69 -0.57
C LEU A 63 -26.14 3.89 -0.45
N VAL A 64 -24.98 4.55 -0.59
CA VAL A 64 -23.67 3.91 -0.42
C VAL A 64 -23.52 3.32 0.99
N VAL A 65 -23.90 4.07 2.03
CA VAL A 65 -23.84 3.60 3.42
C VAL A 65 -24.74 2.38 3.60
N LYS A 66 -25.97 2.38 3.07
CA LYS A 66 -26.89 1.25 3.13
C LYS A 66 -26.30 -0.01 2.48
N ILE A 67 -25.72 0.11 1.29
CA ILE A 67 -25.10 -1.00 0.56
C ILE A 67 -23.93 -1.58 1.37
N PHE A 68 -23.07 -0.70 1.91
CA PHE A 68 -21.93 -1.11 2.70
C PHE A 68 -22.37 -1.82 4.00
N GLN A 69 -23.33 -1.26 4.74
CA GLN A 69 -23.89 -1.90 5.94
C GLN A 69 -24.48 -3.28 5.66
N LYS A 70 -25.22 -3.43 4.55
CA LYS A 70 -25.78 -4.72 4.13
C LYS A 70 -24.66 -5.74 3.87
N SER A 71 -23.59 -5.33 3.20
CA SER A 71 -22.47 -6.22 2.87
C SER A 71 -21.74 -6.78 4.09
N LEU A 72 -21.67 -6.04 5.21
CA LEU A 72 -21.06 -6.53 6.45
C LEU A 72 -21.96 -7.48 7.25
N THR A 73 -23.28 -7.39 7.03
CA THR A 73 -24.25 -8.20 7.78
C THR A 73 -24.26 -9.65 7.26
N ASP A 74 -24.04 -9.82 5.96
CA ASP A 74 -23.94 -11.14 5.33
C ASP A 74 -22.48 -11.44 4.94
N VAL A 75 -21.84 -12.28 5.75
CA VAL A 75 -20.42 -12.63 5.60
C VAL A 75 -20.14 -13.44 4.33
N SER A 76 -21.19 -14.01 3.71
CA SER A 76 -21.09 -14.72 2.44
C SER A 76 -21.61 -13.88 1.26
N SER A 77 -21.86 -12.58 1.47
CA SER A 77 -22.39 -11.73 0.42
C SER A 77 -21.42 -11.66 -0.75
N PRO A 78 -21.89 -11.95 -1.98
CA PRO A 78 -21.07 -11.80 -3.19
C PRO A 78 -20.69 -10.33 -3.44
N ASP A 79 -21.38 -9.38 -2.80
CA ASP A 79 -21.17 -7.93 -2.99
C ASP A 79 -19.93 -7.42 -2.26
N LEU A 80 -19.40 -8.18 -1.28
CA LEU A 80 -18.27 -7.78 -0.43
C LEU A 80 -17.03 -7.37 -1.25
N THR A 81 -16.72 -8.11 -2.31
CA THR A 81 -15.55 -7.83 -3.15
C THR A 81 -15.75 -6.53 -3.95
N GLY A 82 -16.94 -6.32 -4.51
CA GLY A 82 -17.30 -5.09 -5.23
C GLY A 82 -17.26 -3.86 -4.32
N VAL A 83 -17.79 -3.99 -3.10
CA VAL A 83 -17.72 -2.96 -2.06
C VAL A 83 -16.27 -2.67 -1.69
N ALA A 84 -15.46 -3.70 -1.38
CA ALA A 84 -14.05 -3.56 -1.06
C ALA A 84 -13.27 -2.85 -2.18
N ARG A 85 -13.57 -3.16 -3.44
CA ARG A 85 -12.93 -2.54 -4.62
C ARG A 85 -13.24 -1.05 -4.72
N LEU A 86 -14.50 -0.66 -4.55
CA LEU A 86 -14.96 0.72 -4.78
C LEU A 86 -14.77 1.65 -3.57
N LEU A 87 -14.48 1.09 -2.39
CA LEU A 87 -14.34 1.83 -1.14
C LEU A 87 -13.39 3.02 -1.24
N GLY A 88 -12.15 2.82 -1.73
CA GLY A 88 -11.17 3.91 -1.87
C GLY A 88 -11.60 5.01 -2.85
N LYS A 89 -12.24 4.64 -3.96
CA LYS A 89 -12.75 5.58 -4.96
C LYS A 89 -13.90 6.42 -4.41
N LEU A 90 -14.88 5.78 -3.78
CA LEU A 90 -16.02 6.45 -3.14
C LEU A 90 -15.55 7.36 -2.00
N SER A 91 -14.58 6.91 -1.19
CA SER A 91 -13.93 7.73 -0.19
C SER A 91 -13.31 9.01 -0.74
N HIS A 92 -12.65 8.94 -1.91
CA HIS A 92 -12.09 10.12 -2.55
C HIS A 92 -13.17 11.03 -3.13
N GLN A 93 -14.17 10.46 -3.81
CA GLN A 93 -15.22 11.23 -4.49
C GLN A 93 -16.19 11.91 -3.53
N LEU A 94 -16.42 11.32 -2.36
CA LEU A 94 -17.32 11.85 -1.33
C LEU A 94 -16.60 12.76 -0.32
N LYS A 95 -15.29 12.99 -0.46
CA LYS A 95 -14.48 13.70 0.54
C LYS A 95 -15.03 15.09 0.90
N ASP A 96 -15.59 15.81 -0.09
CA ASP A 96 -16.05 17.20 0.06
C ASP A 96 -17.46 17.29 0.70
N VAL A 97 -18.19 16.17 0.74
CA VAL A 97 -19.51 16.07 1.38
C VAL A 97 -19.49 15.31 2.71
N MET A 98 -18.35 14.72 3.08
CA MET A 98 -18.21 13.90 4.28
C MET A 98 -18.15 14.75 5.56
N THR A 99 -19.17 14.59 6.41
CA THR A 99 -19.12 15.03 7.82
C THR A 99 -18.07 14.24 8.61
N ALA A 100 -17.69 14.74 9.79
CA ALA A 100 -16.75 14.05 10.67
C ALA A 100 -17.28 12.64 11.06
N ASP A 101 -18.56 12.54 11.39
CA ASP A 101 -19.18 11.26 11.77
C ASP A 101 -19.20 10.25 10.61
N LEU A 102 -19.53 10.72 9.40
CA LEU A 102 -19.53 9.86 8.22
C LEU A 102 -18.13 9.36 7.90
N ARG A 103 -17.12 10.24 8.02
CA ARG A 103 -15.71 9.88 7.85
C ARG A 103 -15.29 8.80 8.84
N ASP A 104 -15.65 8.96 10.11
CA ASP A 104 -15.33 7.99 11.15
C ASP A 104 -16.05 6.66 10.94
N TRP A 105 -17.28 6.71 10.43
CA TRP A 105 -18.02 5.52 10.02
C TRP A 105 -17.32 4.79 8.87
N PHE A 106 -16.91 5.49 7.80
CA PHE A 106 -16.18 4.90 6.66
C PHE A 106 -14.85 4.27 7.09
N VAL A 107 -14.11 4.91 7.99
CA VAL A 107 -12.85 4.38 8.51
C VAL A 107 -13.10 3.12 9.34
N LYS A 108 -14.10 3.12 10.23
CA LYS A 108 -14.46 1.92 11.01
C LYS A 108 -14.88 0.78 10.10
N PHE A 109 -15.71 1.06 9.10
CA PHE A 109 -16.12 0.11 8.07
C PHE A 109 -14.91 -0.49 7.36
N TYR A 110 -13.98 0.34 6.88
CA TYR A 110 -12.74 -0.08 6.24
C TYR A 110 -11.89 -0.99 7.14
N CYS A 111 -11.71 -0.60 8.41
CA CYS A 111 -10.92 -1.38 9.35
C CYS A 111 -11.55 -2.76 9.62
N GLN A 112 -12.88 -2.85 9.70
CA GLN A 112 -13.58 -4.13 9.81
C GLN A 112 -13.37 -5.00 8.56
N LEU A 113 -13.52 -4.41 7.37
CA LEU A 113 -13.34 -5.11 6.10
C LEU A 113 -11.89 -5.59 5.87
N SER A 114 -10.90 -4.85 6.37
CA SER A 114 -9.47 -5.23 6.30
C SER A 114 -9.10 -6.43 7.19
N ARG A 115 -9.89 -6.71 8.21
CA ARG A 115 -9.72 -7.81 9.17
C ARG A 115 -10.75 -8.90 8.98
N PHE A 116 -11.31 -8.97 7.79
CA PHE A 116 -12.37 -9.89 7.46
C PHE A 116 -11.80 -11.31 7.30
N ASP A 117 -11.49 -11.91 8.44
CA ASP A 117 -11.02 -13.28 8.56
C ASP A 117 -12.17 -14.20 8.94
N ASP A 118 -12.03 -15.49 8.63
CA ASP A 118 -12.85 -16.48 9.34
C ASP A 118 -12.49 -16.39 10.82
N PRO A 119 -13.44 -16.43 11.76
CA PRO A 119 -13.10 -16.80 13.12
C PRO A 119 -12.30 -18.08 12.99
N VAL A 120 -11.00 -17.98 13.29
CA VAL A 120 -10.05 -19.08 13.18
C VAL A 120 -10.73 -20.29 13.78
N ASN A 121 -10.60 -21.43 13.10
CA ASN A 121 -10.82 -22.75 13.68
C ASN A 121 -10.18 -22.80 15.08
N GLU A 122 -10.91 -22.41 16.12
CA GLU A 122 -10.54 -22.68 17.49
C GLU A 122 -10.63 -24.20 17.63
N GLY A 123 -9.50 -24.87 17.42
CA GLY A 123 -9.28 -26.25 17.86
C GLY A 123 -9.78 -27.40 16.97
N ARG A 124 -10.06 -27.22 15.66
CA ARG A 124 -10.38 -28.37 14.79
C ARG A 124 -9.20 -28.78 13.91
N PRO A 125 -8.55 -29.95 14.16
CA PRO A 125 -7.48 -30.44 13.32
C PRO A 125 -8.06 -30.86 11.96
N HIS A 126 -7.41 -30.39 10.89
CA HIS A 126 -7.49 -30.90 9.52
C HIS A 126 -8.88 -31.38 9.04
N SER A 127 -9.87 -30.48 8.93
CA SER A 127 -11.00 -30.76 8.06
C SER A 127 -10.57 -30.58 6.60
N VAL A 128 -10.91 -31.55 5.74
CA VAL A 128 -10.66 -31.49 4.31
C VAL A 128 -11.34 -30.23 3.75
N ALA A 129 -10.57 -29.34 3.11
CA ALA A 129 -11.11 -28.12 2.53
C ALA A 129 -12.13 -28.47 1.43
N THR A 130 -13.39 -28.15 1.67
CA THR A 130 -14.44 -28.30 0.65
C THR A 130 -14.32 -27.20 -0.41
N PRO A 131 -14.82 -27.41 -1.65
CA PRO A 131 -14.78 -26.40 -2.71
C PRO A 131 -15.38 -25.05 -2.25
N THR A 132 -16.47 -25.10 -1.50
CA THR A 132 -17.15 -23.92 -0.95
C THR A 132 -16.27 -23.15 0.06
N THR A 133 -15.52 -23.86 0.91
CA THR A 133 -14.55 -23.25 1.84
C THR A 133 -13.41 -22.58 1.08
N THR A 134 -12.90 -23.20 0.00
CA THR A 134 -11.81 -22.62 -0.79
C THR A 134 -12.22 -21.34 -1.53
N VAL A 135 -13.43 -21.30 -2.11
CA VAL A 135 -13.98 -20.11 -2.77
C VAL A 135 -14.17 -18.97 -1.77
N ARG A 136 -14.73 -19.27 -0.59
CA ARG A 136 -14.90 -18.29 0.48
C ARG A 136 -13.57 -17.71 0.97
N ASN A 137 -12.56 -18.56 1.17
CA ASN A 137 -11.21 -18.11 1.57
C ASN A 137 -10.57 -17.23 0.50
N GLY A 138 -10.78 -17.55 -0.78
CA GLY A 138 -10.35 -16.72 -1.91
C GLY A 138 -10.99 -15.34 -1.89
N MET A 139 -12.30 -15.26 -1.68
CA MET A 139 -13.05 -14.01 -1.59
C MET A 139 -12.56 -13.12 -0.44
N ARG A 140 -12.35 -13.68 0.76
CA ARG A 140 -11.86 -12.92 1.93
C ARG A 140 -10.46 -12.39 1.72
N THR A 141 -9.56 -13.22 1.20
CA THR A 141 -8.20 -12.81 0.85
C THR A 141 -8.24 -11.66 -0.17
N GLU A 142 -9.13 -11.75 -1.16
CA GLU A 142 -9.31 -10.69 -2.16
C GLU A 142 -9.85 -9.41 -1.54
N CYS A 143 -10.83 -9.47 -0.62
CA CYS A 143 -11.31 -8.30 0.12
C CYS A 143 -10.16 -7.61 0.86
N ARG A 144 -9.32 -8.35 1.61
CA ARG A 144 -8.17 -7.77 2.32
C ARG A 144 -7.13 -7.20 1.35
N ARG A 145 -6.92 -7.84 0.20
CA ARG A 145 -6.04 -7.33 -0.86
C ARG A 145 -6.57 -6.01 -1.44
N LEU A 146 -7.87 -5.89 -1.66
CA LEU A 146 -8.52 -4.66 -2.12
C LEU A 146 -8.49 -3.58 -1.04
N CYS A 147 -8.61 -3.94 0.25
CA CYS A 147 -8.36 -3.03 1.35
C CYS A 147 -6.92 -2.50 1.31
N ALA A 148 -5.91 -3.35 1.13
CA ALA A 148 -4.52 -2.93 0.98
C ALA A 148 -4.32 -1.96 -0.21
N TYR A 149 -4.96 -2.23 -1.36
CA TYR A 149 -4.94 -1.33 -2.52
C TYR A 149 -5.56 0.04 -2.19
N ASN A 150 -6.65 0.06 -1.42
CA ASN A 150 -7.38 1.27 -1.04
C ASN A 150 -6.78 2.00 0.18
N PHE A 151 -5.75 1.46 0.83
CA PHE A 151 -5.17 2.02 2.05
C PHE A 151 -4.70 3.49 1.90
N PRO A 152 -4.02 3.90 0.80
CA PRO A 152 -3.64 5.31 0.62
C PRO A 152 -4.83 6.28 0.62
N ALA A 153 -5.97 5.89 0.05
CA ALA A 153 -7.18 6.73 0.06
C ALA A 153 -7.69 6.95 1.50
N MET A 154 -7.59 5.94 2.36
CA MET A 154 -7.94 6.06 3.78
C MET A 154 -6.98 6.99 4.51
N VAL A 155 -5.67 6.88 4.25
CA VAL A 155 -4.68 7.81 4.82
C VAL A 155 -4.96 9.25 4.38
N GLN A 156 -5.29 9.47 3.11
CA GLN A 156 -5.69 10.79 2.61
C GLN A 156 -6.94 11.32 3.33
N MET A 157 -7.91 10.46 3.62
CA MET A 157 -9.15 10.83 4.30
C MET A 157 -8.92 11.29 5.75
N VAL A 158 -8.07 10.58 6.50
CA VAL A 158 -7.84 10.86 7.94
C VAL A 158 -6.65 11.79 8.22
N GLY A 159 -5.76 11.96 7.24
CA GLY A 159 -4.51 12.71 7.38
C GLY A 159 -3.48 12.04 8.30
N GLY A 160 -2.28 12.64 8.40
CA GLY A 160 -1.17 12.09 9.19
C GLY A 160 -1.48 11.91 10.68
N GLY A 161 -2.21 12.85 11.29
CA GLY A 161 -2.64 12.73 12.69
C GLY A 161 -3.66 11.61 12.91
N GLY A 162 -4.65 11.50 12.01
CA GLY A 162 -5.66 10.45 12.06
C GLY A 162 -5.08 9.06 11.77
N TYR A 163 -4.03 8.95 10.96
CA TYR A 163 -3.36 7.68 10.67
C TYR A 163 -2.88 6.99 11.95
N VAL A 164 -2.15 7.72 12.80
CA VAL A 164 -1.54 7.15 14.01
C VAL A 164 -2.60 6.54 14.93
N VAL A 165 -3.74 7.21 15.07
CA VAL A 165 -4.82 6.81 15.98
C VAL A 165 -5.75 5.77 15.36
N LYS A 166 -6.09 5.90 14.07
CA LYS A 166 -7.20 5.16 13.45
C LYS A 166 -6.77 4.05 12.49
N LEU A 167 -5.61 4.17 11.84
CA LEU A 167 -5.20 3.28 10.73
C LEU A 167 -3.89 2.54 10.95
N SER A 168 -3.04 2.95 11.90
CA SER A 168 -1.72 2.34 12.13
C SER A 168 -1.80 0.84 12.41
N SER A 169 -2.77 0.40 13.23
CA SER A 169 -3.01 -1.02 13.50
C SER A 169 -3.46 -1.78 12.24
N THR A 170 -4.41 -1.24 11.47
CA THR A 170 -4.85 -1.84 10.22
C THR A 170 -3.73 -1.94 9.17
N HIS A 171 -2.87 -0.92 9.08
CA HIS A 171 -1.69 -0.97 8.20
C HIS A 171 -0.76 -2.12 8.62
N GLN A 172 -0.54 -2.25 9.93
CA GLN A 172 0.27 -3.30 10.50
C GLN A 172 -0.31 -4.68 10.17
N ASP A 173 -1.62 -4.87 10.36
CA ASP A 173 -2.31 -6.14 10.10
C ASP A 173 -2.15 -6.55 8.62
N LEU A 174 -2.44 -5.64 7.68
CA LEU A 174 -2.31 -5.90 6.25
C LEU A 174 -0.85 -6.17 5.83
N ALA A 175 0.12 -5.51 6.46
CA ALA A 175 1.54 -5.71 6.18
C ALA A 175 2.08 -7.04 6.72
N THR A 176 1.40 -7.64 7.71
CA THR A 176 1.73 -8.96 8.28
C THR A 176 0.70 -10.03 7.96
N ASP A 177 -0.23 -9.75 7.04
CA ASP A 177 -1.27 -10.68 6.59
C ASP A 177 -0.66 -12.02 6.17
N ASP A 178 -1.34 -13.14 6.44
CA ASP A 178 -0.87 -14.47 6.07
C ASP A 178 -0.65 -14.60 4.55
N SER A 179 -1.49 -13.95 3.75
CA SER A 179 -1.42 -13.97 2.30
C SER A 179 -0.30 -13.07 1.78
N PRO A 180 0.72 -13.64 1.11
CA PRO A 180 1.77 -12.87 0.45
C PRO A 180 1.24 -11.85 -0.57
N ARG A 181 0.09 -12.11 -1.21
CA ARG A 181 -0.54 -11.21 -2.18
C ARG A 181 -1.07 -9.93 -1.54
N VAL A 182 -1.61 -10.02 -0.32
CA VAL A 182 -2.05 -8.84 0.45
C VAL A 182 -0.83 -8.01 0.83
N ARG A 183 0.20 -8.65 1.42
CA ARG A 183 1.46 -7.98 1.79
C ARG A 183 2.15 -7.33 0.58
N HIS A 184 2.16 -7.99 -0.59
CA HIS A 184 2.68 -7.42 -1.84
C HIS A 184 1.93 -6.14 -2.22
N THR A 185 0.61 -6.15 -2.08
CA THR A 185 -0.23 -4.98 -2.42
C THR A 185 0.07 -3.81 -1.48
N VAL A 186 0.23 -4.07 -0.17
CA VAL A 186 0.70 -3.05 0.80
C VAL A 186 2.07 -2.52 0.40
N ALA A 187 3.02 -3.40 0.11
CA ALA A 187 4.38 -3.04 -0.28
C ALA A 187 4.41 -2.15 -1.53
N SER A 188 3.61 -2.48 -2.55
CA SER A 188 3.53 -1.74 -3.81
C SER A 188 3.01 -0.31 -3.62
N GLY A 189 2.03 -0.11 -2.73
CA GLY A 189 1.47 1.21 -2.41
C GLY A 189 2.19 1.95 -1.29
N TYR A 190 3.26 1.39 -0.71
CA TYR A 190 3.83 1.90 0.54
C TYR A 190 4.43 3.32 0.42
N HIS A 191 5.05 3.62 -0.72
CA HIS A 191 5.62 4.94 -1.00
C HIS A 191 4.55 6.05 -1.00
N GLU A 192 3.34 5.74 -1.46
CA GLU A 192 2.20 6.67 -1.43
C GLU A 192 1.75 6.96 -0.01
N VAL A 193 1.75 5.94 0.87
CA VAL A 193 1.46 6.12 2.29
C VAL A 193 2.49 7.05 2.92
N VAL A 194 3.79 6.80 2.70
CA VAL A 194 4.86 7.66 3.20
C VAL A 194 4.70 9.11 2.71
N ARG A 195 4.37 9.29 1.42
CA ARG A 195 4.11 10.61 0.82
C ARG A 195 2.92 11.33 1.48
N LEU A 196 1.81 10.62 1.70
CA LEU A 196 0.60 11.18 2.32
C LEU A 196 0.77 11.51 3.80
N LEU A 197 1.61 10.76 4.52
CA LEU A 197 1.91 11.02 5.93
C LEU A 197 2.79 12.25 6.14
N GLY A 198 3.58 12.66 5.14
CA GLY A 198 4.42 13.85 5.21
C GLY A 198 5.37 13.83 6.41
N ASP A 199 5.26 14.84 7.28
CA ASP A 199 6.05 14.98 8.52
C ASP A 199 5.83 13.82 9.51
N LYS A 200 4.73 13.09 9.40
CA LYS A 200 4.42 11.91 10.22
C LYS A 200 4.88 10.59 9.62
N SER A 201 5.58 10.58 8.48
CA SER A 201 5.95 9.31 7.81
C SER A 201 6.75 8.36 8.70
N MET A 202 7.56 8.87 9.62
CA MET A 202 8.32 8.05 10.57
C MET A 202 7.43 7.15 11.46
N SER A 203 6.15 7.48 11.65
CA SER A 203 5.20 6.61 12.36
C SER A 203 4.93 5.28 11.64
N ALA A 204 5.29 5.16 10.36
CA ALA A 204 5.14 3.94 9.58
C ALA A 204 6.43 3.12 9.45
N VAL A 205 7.61 3.65 9.84
CA VAL A 205 8.93 3.04 9.55
C VAL A 205 9.05 1.58 10.02
N GLY A 206 8.47 1.24 11.17
CA GLY A 206 8.48 -0.14 11.68
C GLY A 206 7.73 -1.13 10.79
N ILE A 207 6.70 -0.67 10.07
CA ILE A 207 5.95 -1.49 9.11
C ILE A 207 6.82 -1.73 7.86
N TYR A 208 7.56 -0.72 7.39
CA TYR A 208 8.51 -0.87 6.29
C TYR A 208 9.61 -1.89 6.63
N GLN A 209 10.15 -1.82 7.86
CA GLN A 209 11.13 -2.80 8.36
C GLN A 209 10.59 -4.24 8.32
N LYS A 210 9.32 -4.45 8.69
CA LYS A 210 8.67 -5.77 8.63
C LYS A 210 8.53 -6.29 7.19
N LEU A 211 8.12 -5.43 6.26
CA LEU A 211 7.99 -5.79 4.85
C LEU A 211 9.37 -6.09 4.21
N LEU A 212 10.41 -5.33 4.55
CA LEU A 212 11.79 -5.59 4.11
C LEU A 212 12.34 -6.93 4.63
N ASN A 213 11.92 -7.36 5.82
CA ASN A 213 12.26 -8.67 6.37
C ASN A 213 11.42 -9.82 5.78
N SER A 214 10.56 -9.57 4.79
CA SER A 214 9.77 -10.62 4.18
C SER A 214 10.65 -11.63 3.44
N LYS A 215 10.36 -12.92 3.65
CA LYS A 215 10.95 -14.01 2.86
C LYS A 215 10.30 -14.15 1.48
N SER A 216 9.19 -13.45 1.24
CA SER A 216 8.45 -13.53 -0.03
C SER A 216 9.07 -12.59 -1.06
N VAL A 217 9.54 -13.16 -2.17
CA VAL A 217 10.16 -12.42 -3.27
C VAL A 217 9.19 -11.39 -3.85
N GLU A 218 7.92 -11.74 -4.04
CA GLU A 218 6.90 -10.81 -4.54
C GLU A 218 6.70 -9.61 -3.60
N VAL A 219 6.69 -9.82 -2.28
CA VAL A 219 6.56 -8.70 -1.33
C VAL A 219 7.72 -7.72 -1.47
N LEU A 220 8.93 -8.23 -1.62
CA LEU A 220 10.12 -7.39 -1.85
C LEU A 220 10.07 -6.68 -3.21
N GLN A 221 9.50 -7.29 -4.24
CA GLN A 221 9.28 -6.63 -5.54
C GLN A 221 8.37 -5.40 -5.42
N GLY A 222 7.31 -5.50 -4.61
CA GLY A 222 6.43 -4.36 -4.33
C GLY A 222 7.19 -3.18 -3.72
N LEU A 223 8.14 -3.41 -2.82
CA LEU A 223 8.95 -2.34 -2.21
C LEU A 223 10.04 -1.81 -3.15
N ALA A 224 10.72 -2.71 -3.88
CA ALA A 224 11.93 -2.39 -4.61
C ALA A 224 11.72 -1.34 -5.70
N GLY A 225 10.56 -1.35 -6.36
CA GLY A 225 10.20 -0.37 -7.38
C GLY A 225 10.15 1.08 -6.89
N HIS A 226 9.96 1.31 -5.59
CA HIS A 226 9.80 2.64 -5.00
C HIS A 226 10.66 2.86 -3.74
N MET A 227 11.74 2.08 -3.59
CA MET A 227 12.61 2.12 -2.42
C MET A 227 13.26 3.49 -2.25
N THR A 228 13.70 4.10 -3.36
CA THR A 228 14.34 5.42 -3.37
C THR A 228 13.40 6.51 -2.87
N GLU A 229 12.18 6.56 -3.38
CA GLU A 229 11.15 7.53 -2.98
C GLU A 229 10.79 7.35 -1.50
N THR A 230 10.62 6.10 -1.07
CA THR A 230 10.25 5.76 0.31
C THR A 230 11.33 6.20 1.30
N LEU A 231 12.60 5.85 1.05
CA LEU A 231 13.72 6.22 1.91
C LEU A 231 13.92 7.74 1.98
N LYS A 232 13.79 8.44 0.84
CA LYS A 232 13.83 9.91 0.79
C LYS A 232 12.67 10.54 1.55
N GLY A 233 11.49 9.93 1.51
CA GLY A 233 10.33 10.36 2.30
C GLY A 233 10.59 10.34 3.80
N PHE A 234 11.13 9.23 4.31
CA PHE A 234 11.54 9.11 5.71
C PHE A 234 12.63 10.12 6.09
N ALA A 235 13.67 10.26 5.26
CA ALA A 235 14.76 11.20 5.53
C ALA A 235 14.28 12.66 5.66
N LYS A 236 13.34 13.08 4.79
CA LYS A 236 12.71 14.40 4.84
C LYS A 236 11.90 14.59 6.12
N SER A 237 11.07 13.63 6.48
CA SER A 237 10.20 13.68 7.67
C SER A 237 10.97 13.72 8.97
N ALA A 238 12.07 12.99 9.05
CA ALA A 238 12.93 12.95 10.23
C ALA A 238 13.80 14.21 10.41
N ASN A 239 13.74 15.19 9.49
CA ASN A 239 14.61 16.37 9.46
C ASN A 239 16.08 15.99 9.71
N LEU A 240 16.53 14.87 9.12
CA LEU A 240 17.84 14.31 9.42
C LEU A 240 18.92 15.32 9.02
N SER A 241 19.49 15.99 10.02
CA SER A 241 20.80 16.59 9.89
C SER A 241 21.85 15.47 9.96
N PRO A 242 23.07 15.70 9.47
CA PRO A 242 24.17 14.74 9.57
C PRO A 242 24.51 14.28 10.99
N GLU A 243 24.00 14.99 12.00
CA GLU A 243 24.28 14.79 13.44
C GLU A 243 23.07 14.26 14.20
N THR A 244 21.85 14.40 13.67
CA THR A 244 20.61 14.02 14.37
C THR A 244 20.16 12.62 13.95
N LYS A 245 20.08 11.70 14.91
CA LYS A 245 19.58 10.34 14.70
C LYS A 245 18.09 10.30 15.01
N HIS A 246 17.24 10.10 14.01
CA HIS A 246 15.85 9.73 14.29
C HIS A 246 15.80 8.23 14.64
N PRO A 247 15.16 7.85 15.76
CA PRO A 247 14.95 6.44 16.11
C PRO A 247 14.18 5.73 14.98
N GLY A 248 14.60 4.53 14.61
CA GLY A 248 14.01 3.73 13.53
C GLY A 248 14.81 3.76 12.22
N ILE A 249 15.59 4.81 11.94
CA ILE A 249 16.39 4.88 10.70
C ILE A 249 17.63 3.95 10.76
N PRO A 250 18.46 3.96 11.81
CA PRO A 250 19.54 2.98 11.96
C PRO A 250 19.05 1.52 11.89
N GLU A 251 17.86 1.26 12.42
CA GLU A 251 17.23 -0.06 12.48
C GLU A 251 16.78 -0.56 11.09
N LEU A 252 16.76 0.29 10.06
CA LEU A 252 16.53 -0.13 8.67
C LEU A 252 17.69 -0.92 8.08
N ILE A 253 18.91 -0.77 8.61
CA ILE A 253 20.10 -1.42 8.04
C ILE A 253 19.92 -2.94 8.01
N GLY A 254 19.53 -3.57 9.12
CA GLY A 254 19.32 -5.02 9.19
C GLY A 254 18.32 -5.53 8.15
N PRO A 255 17.07 -5.02 8.13
CA PRO A 255 16.06 -5.38 7.15
C PRO A 255 16.47 -5.16 5.69
N LEU A 256 17.19 -4.07 5.38
CA LEU A 256 17.70 -3.84 4.02
C LEU A 256 18.72 -4.89 3.59
N ILE A 257 19.60 -5.32 4.51
CA ILE A 257 20.56 -6.40 4.26
C ILE A 257 19.82 -7.73 4.08
N THR A 258 18.78 -8.01 4.88
CA THR A 258 17.92 -9.18 4.71
C THR A 258 17.28 -9.18 3.32
N ALA A 259 16.67 -8.07 2.90
CA ALA A 259 16.04 -7.93 1.60
C ALA A 259 17.02 -8.15 0.44
N GLU A 260 18.23 -7.56 0.54
CA GLU A 260 19.31 -7.79 -0.43
C GLU A 260 19.73 -9.26 -0.48
N GLY A 261 19.89 -9.91 0.68
CA GLY A 261 20.27 -11.33 0.74
C GLY A 261 19.23 -12.25 0.10
N VAL A 262 17.94 -11.99 0.32
CA VAL A 262 16.84 -12.72 -0.35
C VAL A 262 16.88 -12.49 -1.86
N ALA A 263 17.03 -11.24 -2.29
CA ALA A 263 17.07 -10.89 -3.71
C ALA A 263 18.30 -11.48 -4.42
N GLY A 264 19.47 -11.43 -3.80
CA GLY A 264 20.72 -11.98 -4.32
C GLY A 264 20.76 -13.51 -4.36
N SER A 265 19.88 -14.18 -3.60
CA SER A 265 19.74 -15.64 -3.60
C SER A 265 18.61 -16.15 -4.50
N CYS A 266 17.75 -15.26 -5.00
CA CYS A 266 16.63 -15.62 -5.86
C CYS A 266 17.02 -15.56 -7.35
N ARG A 267 16.18 -16.16 -8.23
CA ARG A 267 16.42 -16.17 -9.69
C ARG A 267 16.01 -14.86 -10.38
N GLN A 268 15.53 -13.87 -9.63
CA GLN A 268 14.98 -12.62 -10.17
C GLN A 268 16.00 -11.48 -10.05
N TRP A 269 16.98 -11.45 -10.95
CA TRP A 269 18.06 -10.45 -10.90
C TRP A 269 17.56 -8.99 -10.96
N ARG A 270 16.41 -8.73 -11.57
CA ARG A 270 15.78 -7.39 -11.62
C ARG A 270 15.42 -6.88 -10.22
N LEU A 271 14.93 -7.76 -9.36
CA LEU A 271 14.67 -7.40 -7.96
C LEU A 271 15.98 -6.99 -7.27
N HIS A 272 17.03 -7.79 -7.44
CA HIS A 272 18.33 -7.52 -6.84
C HIS A 272 18.92 -6.20 -7.34
N GLU A 273 18.86 -5.95 -8.65
CA GLU A 273 19.25 -4.68 -9.26
C GLU A 273 18.49 -3.49 -8.66
N GLN A 274 17.16 -3.58 -8.52
CA GLN A 274 16.33 -2.51 -7.96
C GLN A 274 16.69 -2.21 -6.50
N ILE A 275 16.83 -3.24 -5.66
CA ILE A 275 17.23 -3.06 -4.25
C ILE A 275 18.62 -2.41 -4.16
N VAL A 276 19.59 -2.91 -4.93
CA VAL A 276 20.96 -2.38 -4.93
C VAL A 276 21.00 -0.95 -5.45
N THR A 277 20.18 -0.60 -6.44
CA THR A 277 20.00 0.79 -6.90
C THR A 277 19.44 1.67 -5.78
N GLY A 278 18.47 1.16 -5.02
CA GLY A 278 17.88 1.85 -3.87
C GLY A 278 18.88 2.18 -2.75
N PHE A 279 19.95 1.40 -2.60
CA PHE A 279 20.99 1.66 -1.58
C PHE A 279 21.69 3.00 -1.75
N SER A 280 21.73 3.55 -2.98
CA SER A 280 22.24 4.91 -3.22
C SER A 280 21.49 5.98 -2.40
N SER A 281 20.20 5.77 -2.11
CA SER A 281 19.37 6.72 -1.35
C SER A 281 19.64 6.69 0.15
N LEU A 282 20.38 5.69 0.65
CA LEU A 282 20.74 5.60 2.07
C LEU A 282 21.67 6.71 2.52
N VAL A 283 22.32 7.42 1.58
CA VAL A 283 23.10 8.64 1.88
C VAL A 283 22.27 9.74 2.54
N HIS A 284 20.93 9.70 2.38
CA HIS A 284 20.00 10.61 3.02
C HIS A 284 19.53 10.13 4.40
N CYS A 285 19.75 8.86 4.72
CA CYS A 285 19.21 8.23 5.93
C CYS A 285 20.30 7.92 6.96
N LEU A 286 21.49 7.53 6.50
CA LEU A 286 22.53 6.94 7.34
C LEU A 286 23.74 7.87 7.50
N THR A 287 24.43 7.73 8.63
CA THR A 287 25.68 8.45 8.86
C THR A 287 26.81 7.91 7.98
N THR A 288 27.86 8.73 7.79
CA THR A 288 29.09 8.33 7.07
C THR A 288 29.66 6.99 7.58
N ASP A 289 29.69 6.79 8.90
CA ASP A 289 30.22 5.55 9.48
C ASP A 289 29.29 4.35 9.27
N GLN A 290 27.97 4.55 9.28
CA GLN A 290 27.03 3.47 8.95
C GLN A 290 27.13 3.08 7.48
N LEU A 291 27.21 4.06 6.57
CA LEU A 291 27.41 3.82 5.14
C LEU A 291 28.69 3.03 4.90
N TYR A 292 29.82 3.49 5.46
CA TYR A 292 31.11 2.85 5.30
C TYR A 292 31.17 1.44 5.90
N ASN A 293 30.68 1.25 7.12
CA ASN A 293 30.84 -0.03 7.82
C ASN A 293 29.79 -1.08 7.43
N LYS A 294 28.62 -0.67 6.93
CA LYS A 294 27.50 -1.59 6.67
C LYS A 294 27.13 -1.70 5.19
N ILE A 295 27.13 -0.60 4.44
CA ILE A 295 26.64 -0.58 3.05
C ILE A 295 27.78 -0.85 2.05
N VAL A 296 28.91 -0.16 2.20
CA VAL A 296 30.09 -0.33 1.32
C VAL A 296 30.54 -1.79 1.19
N PRO A 297 30.65 -2.61 2.27
CA PRO A 297 31.09 -4.00 2.15
C PRO A 297 30.16 -4.86 1.29
N ILE A 298 28.85 -4.59 1.33
CA ILE A 298 27.85 -5.31 0.54
C ILE A 298 27.99 -4.95 -0.94
N LEU A 299 28.06 -3.66 -1.24
CA LEU A 299 28.23 -3.19 -2.61
C LEU A 299 29.52 -3.76 -3.23
N MET A 300 30.62 -3.75 -2.47
CA MET A 300 31.88 -4.37 -2.89
C MET A 300 31.75 -5.86 -3.15
N LYS A 301 31.12 -6.61 -2.23
CA LYS A 301 30.87 -8.05 -2.40
C LYS A 301 30.09 -8.35 -3.68
N ILE A 302 29.12 -7.50 -4.03
CA ILE A 302 28.34 -7.65 -5.26
C ILE A 302 29.22 -7.39 -6.50
N ILE A 303 30.04 -6.35 -6.48
CA ILE A 303 30.93 -5.97 -7.60
C ILE A 303 31.92 -7.10 -7.90
N THR A 304 32.61 -7.60 -6.87
CA THR A 304 33.66 -8.62 -7.01
C THR A 304 33.10 -10.04 -7.08
N GLY A 305 31.85 -10.25 -6.65
CA GLY A 305 31.20 -11.56 -6.61
C GLY A 305 30.75 -12.08 -7.98
N LYS A 306 30.12 -13.26 -8.00
CA LYS A 306 29.59 -13.90 -9.21
C LYS A 306 28.12 -13.52 -9.50
N TYR A 307 27.85 -12.22 -9.56
CA TYR A 307 26.51 -11.69 -9.89
C TYR A 307 26.41 -11.29 -11.37
N VAL A 308 25.19 -11.22 -11.89
CA VAL A 308 24.95 -10.80 -13.28
C VAL A 308 25.36 -9.33 -13.49
N ARG A 309 25.76 -9.00 -14.73
CA ARG A 309 26.30 -7.67 -15.07
C ARG A 309 25.39 -6.50 -14.68
N PRO A 310 24.06 -6.53 -14.88
CA PRO A 310 23.19 -5.41 -14.47
C PRO A 310 23.27 -5.11 -12.97
N VAL A 311 23.23 -6.14 -12.12
CA VAL A 311 23.35 -6.01 -10.66
C VAL A 311 24.71 -5.44 -10.26
N LYS A 312 25.80 -5.91 -10.89
CA LYS A 312 27.14 -5.35 -10.66
C LYS A 312 27.22 -3.88 -11.02
N LEU A 313 26.64 -3.49 -12.16
CA LEU A 313 26.60 -2.10 -12.60
C LEU A 313 25.82 -1.22 -11.62
N ALA A 314 24.63 -1.66 -11.20
CA ALA A 314 23.85 -0.98 -10.17
C ALA A 314 24.65 -0.81 -8.87
N SER A 315 25.40 -1.84 -8.46
CA SER A 315 26.27 -1.78 -7.29
C SER A 315 27.39 -0.75 -7.43
N CYS A 316 28.07 -0.71 -8.58
CA CYS A 316 29.09 0.30 -8.87
C CYS A 316 28.51 1.73 -8.81
N GLN A 317 27.34 1.94 -9.40
CA GLN A 317 26.66 3.25 -9.40
C GLN A 317 26.27 3.68 -7.99
N SER A 318 25.65 2.78 -7.22
CA SER A 318 25.31 3.03 -5.82
C SER A 318 26.57 3.30 -4.97
N LEU A 319 27.65 2.55 -5.19
CA LEU A 319 28.91 2.76 -4.48
C LEU A 319 29.51 4.13 -4.79
N ALA A 320 29.50 4.57 -6.05
CA ALA A 320 29.98 5.90 -6.42
C ALA A 320 29.21 7.02 -5.69
N VAL A 321 27.88 6.90 -5.60
CA VAL A 321 27.04 7.84 -4.84
C VAL A 321 27.39 7.81 -3.35
N VAL A 322 27.51 6.61 -2.75
CA VAL A 322 27.86 6.46 -1.34
C VAL A 322 29.24 7.05 -1.04
N THR A 323 30.27 6.73 -1.83
CA THR A 323 31.65 7.23 -1.64
C THR A 323 31.72 8.75 -1.70
N ARG A 324 30.94 9.38 -2.59
CA ARG A 324 30.86 10.85 -2.67
C ARG A 324 30.33 11.49 -1.39
N HIS A 325 29.51 10.78 -0.62
CA HIS A 325 28.93 11.25 0.63
C HIS A 325 29.75 10.86 1.88
N LEU A 326 30.79 10.04 1.74
CA LEU A 326 31.69 9.74 2.85
C LEU A 326 32.53 10.97 3.19
N ARG A 327 32.44 11.46 4.42
CA ARG A 327 33.14 12.67 4.87
C ARG A 327 34.62 12.44 5.18
N LYS A 328 34.99 11.25 5.65
CA LYS A 328 36.37 10.92 6.07
C LYS A 328 37.22 10.55 4.85
N ALA A 329 38.39 11.17 4.70
CA ALA A 329 39.29 10.96 3.57
C ALA A 329 39.80 9.51 3.51
N ASP A 330 40.25 8.96 4.63
CA ASP A 330 40.76 7.58 4.71
C ASP A 330 39.74 6.55 4.26
N GLN A 331 38.46 6.75 4.59
CA GLN A 331 37.37 5.89 4.14
C GLN A 331 37.17 5.95 2.63
N ARG A 332 37.29 7.14 2.01
CA ARG A 332 37.22 7.29 0.55
C ARG A 332 38.40 6.62 -0.13
N SER A 333 39.62 6.85 0.35
CA SER A 333 40.84 6.23 -0.20
C SER A 333 40.76 4.70 -0.12
N ALA A 334 40.37 4.15 1.04
CA ALA A 334 40.22 2.71 1.21
C ALA A 334 39.20 2.08 0.24
N VAL A 335 38.14 2.80 -0.13
CA VAL A 335 37.18 2.33 -1.14
C VAL A 335 37.81 2.30 -2.53
N VAL A 336 38.53 3.35 -2.93
CA VAL A 336 39.20 3.45 -4.24
C VAL A 336 40.30 2.40 -4.38
N ASP A 337 41.11 2.21 -3.35
CA ASP A 337 42.19 1.21 -3.33
C ASP A 337 41.66 -0.21 -3.52
N ARG A 338 40.47 -0.51 -2.98
CA ARG A 338 39.82 -1.82 -3.13
C ARG A 338 39.23 -2.07 -4.52
N LEU A 339 38.91 -1.02 -5.29
CA LEU A 339 38.43 -1.14 -6.67
C LEU A 339 39.58 -1.24 -7.67
N SER A 340 40.77 -0.77 -7.29
CA SER A 340 41.97 -0.74 -8.13
C SER A 340 42.77 -2.04 -8.07
N ARG A 341 42.33 -3.02 -7.26
CA ARG A 341 42.91 -4.36 -7.10
C ARG A 341 41.99 -5.40 -7.70
#